data_AF-A0A937XNL8-F1
#
_entry.id   AF-A0A937XNL8-F1
#
_cell.length_a   1.000
_cell.length_b   1.000
_cell.length_c   1.000
_cell.angle_alpha   90.00
_cell.angle_beta   90.00
_cell.angle_gamma   90.00
#
_symmetry.space_group_name_H-M   'P 1'
#
loop_
_entity.id
_entity.type
_entity.pdbx_description
1 polymer ?
#
loop_
_entity_poly.entity_id
_entity_poly.type
_entity_poly.pdbx_seq_one_letter_code
_entity_poly.pdbx_strand_id
1 'polypeptide(L)'
;MRARWLKLAMNLWPPFRGAGIRVQHIAEDYRSVSVALSLGRLNRNYIGTHFGGSLYAMTDPFYMLMLMRLLGRDYAVAHAGARIEFLAPARVTHVLHVRRKVVRPAARA
;
A
#
# COMPACT_ATOMS: atom_id res chain seq x y z
N MET A 1 -15.08 1.79 10.26
CA MET A 1 -13.90 1.37 11.06
C MET A 1 -13.09 2.62 11.40
N ARG A 2 -12.42 2.69 12.56
CA ARG A 2 -11.49 3.79 12.88
C ARG A 2 -10.11 3.48 12.29
N ALA A 3 -9.37 4.51 11.86
CA ALA A 3 -8.07 4.32 11.22
C ALA A 3 -7.08 3.54 12.10
N ARG A 4 -7.10 3.80 13.41
CA ARG A 4 -6.27 3.07 14.39
C ARG A 4 -6.47 1.56 14.41
N TRP A 5 -7.71 1.09 14.25
CA TRP A 5 -8.03 -0.34 14.30
C TRP A 5 -7.57 -1.03 13.02
N LEU A 6 -7.75 -0.37 11.87
CA LEU A 6 -7.22 -0.88 10.61
C LEU A 6 -5.69 -0.95 10.64
N LYS A 7 -5.01 0.09 11.14
CA LYS A 7 -3.55 0.08 11.31
C LYS A 7 -3.10 -1.09 12.17
N LEU A 8 -3.78 -1.35 13.29
CA LEU A 8 -3.45 -2.46 14.18
C LEU A 8 -3.64 -3.80 13.45
N ALA A 9 -4.81 -4.01 12.85
CA ALA A 9 -5.12 -5.24 12.11
C ALA A 9 -4.10 -5.52 11.00
N MET A 10 -3.74 -4.51 10.19
CA MET A 10 -2.75 -4.65 9.12
C MET A 10 -1.34 -4.96 9.64
N ASN A 11 -0.95 -4.39 10.79
CA ASN A 11 0.36 -4.68 11.41
C ASN A 11 0.42 -6.06 12.10
N LEU A 12 -0.73 -6.63 12.48
CA LEU A 12 -0.85 -8.00 13.01
C LEU A 12 -0.99 -9.05 11.90
N TRP A 13 -1.38 -8.63 10.70
CA TRP A 13 -1.65 -9.54 9.59
C TRP A 13 -0.38 -10.30 9.16
N PRO A 14 -0.39 -11.65 9.14
CA PRO A 14 0.80 -12.46 8.88
C PRO A 14 1.53 -12.15 7.56
N PRO A 15 0.84 -11.90 6.43
CA PRO A 15 1.50 -11.53 5.17
C PRO A 15 2.36 -10.27 5.29
N PHE A 16 1.88 -9.24 5.98
CA PHE A 16 2.65 -8.01 6.19
C PHE A 16 3.85 -8.23 7.11
N ARG A 17 3.64 -8.98 8.20
CA ARG A 17 4.74 -9.31 9.12
C ARG A 17 5.83 -10.12 8.42
N GLY A 18 5.45 -11.13 7.64
CA GLY A 18 6.40 -11.97 6.88
C GLY A 18 7.16 -11.18 5.82
N ALA A 19 6.48 -10.25 5.14
CA ALA A 19 7.09 -9.37 4.15
C ALA A 19 7.91 -8.21 4.75
N GLY A 20 7.91 -8.01 6.08
CA GLY A 20 8.59 -6.87 6.72
C GLY A 20 7.90 -5.52 6.48
N ILE A 21 6.60 -5.55 6.17
CA ILE A 21 5.75 -4.38 5.93
C ILE A 21 5.17 -3.88 7.26
N ARG A 22 5.22 -2.57 7.48
CA ARG A 22 4.66 -1.90 8.66
C ARG A 22 3.85 -0.67 8.25
N VAL A 23 2.59 -0.62 8.68
CA VAL A 23 1.74 0.56 8.54
C VAL A 23 2.13 1.58 9.61
N GLN A 24 2.67 2.71 9.18
CA GLN A 24 3.12 3.79 10.05
C GLN A 24 1.96 4.70 10.43
N HIS A 25 1.14 5.08 9.45
CA HIS A 25 0.04 6.02 9.62
C HIS A 25 -1.09 5.75 8.65
N ILE A 26 -2.33 5.94 9.12
CA ILE A 26 -3.55 6.00 8.29
C ILE A 26 -4.28 7.26 8.77
N ALA A 27 -4.56 8.19 7.88
CA ALA A 27 -5.34 9.38 8.23
C ALA A 27 -6.79 9.00 8.57
N GLU A 28 -7.42 9.72 9.50
CA GLU A 28 -8.81 9.44 9.93
C GLU A 28 -9.84 9.66 8.81
N ASP A 29 -9.50 10.48 7.82
CA ASP A 29 -10.29 10.69 6.60
C ASP A 29 -10.02 9.65 5.50
N TYR A 30 -9.11 8.70 5.74
CA TYR A 30 -8.67 7.66 4.80
C TYR A 30 -8.13 8.19 3.47
N ARG A 31 -7.67 9.45 3.41
CA ARG A 31 -7.10 10.05 2.20
C ARG A 31 -5.59 9.89 2.08
N SER A 32 -4.93 9.47 3.16
CA SER A 32 -3.51 9.16 3.14
C SER A 32 -3.14 7.96 4.02
N VAL A 33 -2.17 7.20 3.53
CA VAL A 33 -1.55 6.08 4.24
C VAL A 33 -0.05 6.17 4.07
N SER A 34 0.68 5.91 5.15
CA SER A 34 2.14 5.78 5.14
C SER A 34 2.54 4.37 5.56
N VAL A 35 3.33 3.71 4.71
CA VAL A 35 3.73 2.31 4.88
C VAL A 35 5.24 2.21 4.74
N ALA A 36 5.88 1.47 5.63
CA ALA A 36 7.31 1.19 5.59
C ALA A 36 7.56 -0.29 5.22
N LEU A 37 8.59 -0.55 4.43
CA LEU A 37 9.10 -1.88 4.15
C LEU A 37 10.57 -1.95 4.57
N SER A 38 10.87 -2.72 5.61
CA SER A 38 12.23 -2.92 6.11
C SER A 38 12.89 -4.13 5.46
N LEU A 39 14.14 -4.01 5.03
CA LEU A 39 14.86 -5.15 4.43
C LEU A 39 15.21 -6.17 5.51
N GLY A 40 14.68 -7.38 5.40
CA GLY A 40 14.91 -8.51 6.28
C GLY A 40 15.45 -9.71 5.51
N ARG A 41 15.57 -10.86 6.17
CA ARG A 41 16.03 -12.10 5.51
C ARG A 41 14.93 -12.75 4.66
N LEU A 42 13.66 -12.63 5.09
CA LEU A 42 12.51 -13.29 4.48
C LEU A 42 11.92 -12.54 3.26
N ASN A 43 12.37 -11.31 3.00
CA ASN A 43 11.85 -10.47 1.92
C ASN A 43 12.94 -10.04 0.94
N ARG A 44 14.08 -10.75 0.89
CA ARG A 44 15.13 -10.57 -0.10
C ARG A 44 14.85 -11.41 -1.34
N ASN A 45 15.18 -10.87 -2.51
CA ASN A 45 15.27 -11.62 -3.76
C ASN A 45 16.66 -12.26 -3.93
N TYR A 46 16.84 -12.98 -5.04
CA TYR A 46 18.07 -13.69 -5.38
C TYR A 46 19.34 -12.80 -5.35
N ILE A 47 19.22 -11.53 -5.74
CA ILE A 47 20.33 -10.57 -5.80
C ILE A 47 20.50 -9.74 -4.49
N GLY A 48 19.82 -10.14 -3.41
CA GLY A 48 19.99 -9.53 -2.08
C GLY A 48 19.29 -8.18 -1.86
N THR A 49 18.31 -7.85 -2.72
CA THR A 49 17.49 -6.63 -2.59
C THR A 49 16.05 -6.99 -2.23
N HIS A 50 15.17 -6.01 -1.98
CA HIS A 50 13.76 -6.30 -1.72
C HIS A 50 13.13 -7.14 -2.82
N PHE A 51 12.37 -8.15 -2.42
CA PHE A 51 11.50 -8.90 -3.32
C PHE A 51 10.46 -7.95 -3.93
N GLY A 52 10.35 -7.97 -5.26
CA GLY A 52 9.48 -7.04 -5.99
C GLY A 52 8.00 -7.16 -5.57
N GLY A 53 7.54 -8.37 -5.25
CA GLY A 53 6.20 -8.58 -4.72
C GLY A 53 5.97 -7.90 -3.37
N SER A 54 7.01 -7.80 -2.52
CA SER A 54 6.91 -7.09 -1.24
C SER A 54 6.75 -5.58 -1.43
N LEU A 55 7.42 -5.00 -2.44
CA LEU A 55 7.24 -3.60 -2.82
C LEU A 55 5.83 -3.33 -3.32
N TYR A 56 5.27 -4.23 -4.14
CA TYR A 56 3.88 -4.15 -4.60
C TYR A 56 2.88 -4.24 -3.43
N ALA A 57 3.10 -5.20 -2.53
CA ALA A 57 2.23 -5.45 -1.37
C ALA A 57 2.17 -4.26 -0.39
N MET A 58 3.13 -3.32 -0.42
CA MET A 58 3.05 -2.07 0.33
C MET A 58 1.86 -1.20 -0.11
N THR A 59 1.38 -1.35 -1.34
CA THR A 59 0.34 -0.50 -1.95
C THR A 59 -1.03 -1.19 -2.03
N ASP A 60 -1.02 -2.49 -2.32
CA ASP A 60 -2.16 -3.25 -2.84
C ASP A 60 -3.45 -3.12 -2.02
N PRO A 61 -3.47 -3.43 -0.71
CA PRO A 61 -4.72 -3.39 0.04
C PRO A 61 -5.22 -1.96 0.28
N PHE A 62 -4.34 -0.96 0.26
CA PHE A 62 -4.69 0.39 0.71
C PHE A 62 -5.56 1.14 -0.27
N TYR A 63 -5.31 1.03 -1.57
CA TYR A 63 -6.14 1.71 -2.57
C TYR A 63 -7.61 1.26 -2.47
N MET A 64 -7.85 -0.05 -2.39
CA MET A 64 -9.18 -0.60 -2.25
C MET A 64 -9.82 -0.19 -0.91
N LEU A 65 -9.11 -0.37 0.21
CA LEU A 65 -9.64 -0.03 1.55
C LEU A 65 -9.96 1.46 1.71
N MET A 66 -9.12 2.34 1.15
CA MET A 66 -9.35 3.78 1.13
C MET A 66 -10.58 4.10 0.28
N LEU A 67 -10.70 3.53 -0.93
CA LEU A 67 -11.83 3.78 -1.82
C LEU A 67 -13.16 3.26 -1.25
N MET A 68 -13.19 2.06 -0.69
CA MET A 68 -14.38 1.51 -0.02
C MET A 68 -14.85 2.44 1.11
N ARG A 69 -13.91 3.08 1.81
CA ARG A 69 -14.22 4.01 2.90
C ARG A 69 -14.70 5.38 2.40
N LEU A 70 -14.11 5.88 1.32
CA LEU A 70 -14.42 7.19 0.74
C LEU A 70 -15.71 7.20 -0.08
N LEU A 71 -16.01 6.12 -0.79
CA LEU A 71 -17.20 6.00 -1.64
C LEU A 71 -18.43 5.52 -0.85
N GLY A 72 -18.23 4.82 0.26
CA GLY A 72 -19.32 4.29 1.08
C GLY A 72 -19.84 2.95 0.57
N ARG A 73 -20.95 2.49 1.16
CA ARG A 73 -21.47 1.12 0.97
C ARG A 73 -22.22 0.91 -0.35
N ASP A 74 -22.58 2.00 -1.02
CA ASP A 74 -23.33 1.98 -2.27
C ASP A 74 -22.46 1.63 -3.48
N TYR A 75 -21.14 1.52 -3.28
CA TYR A 75 -20.17 1.23 -4.33
C TYR A 75 -19.44 -0.08 -4.06
N ALA A 76 -19.45 -0.96 -5.06
CA ALA A 76 -18.53 -2.10 -5.10
C ALA A 76 -17.18 -1.63 -5.62
N VAL A 77 -16.12 -1.84 -4.84
CA VAL A 77 -14.74 -1.53 -5.23
C VAL A 77 -14.05 -2.84 -5.55
N ALA A 78 -13.56 -2.98 -6.78
CA ALA A 78 -12.79 -4.13 -7.23
C ALA A 78 -11.44 -3.68 -7.80
N HIS A 79 -10.44 -4.55 -7.66
CA HIS A 79 -9.13 -4.33 -8.26
C HIS A 79 -9.18 -4.70 -9.74
N ALA A 80 -8.89 -3.75 -10.63
CA ALA A 80 -8.85 -4.00 -12.08
C ALA A 80 -7.47 -4.43 -12.57
N GLY A 81 -6.41 -4.06 -11.85
CA GLY A 81 -5.03 -4.36 -12.20
C GLY A 81 -4.06 -3.31 -11.66
N ALA A 82 -2.78 -3.65 -11.71
CA ALA A 82 -1.71 -2.75 -11.33
C ALA A 82 -0.50 -2.94 -12.23
N ARG A 83 0.28 -1.86 -12.38
CA ARG A 83 1.58 -1.87 -13.03
C ARG A 83 2.60 -1.33 -12.05
N ILE A 84 3.67 -2.08 -11.84
CA ILE A 84 4.83 -1.65 -11.08
C ILE A 84 6.03 -1.57 -12.02
N GLU A 85 6.77 -0.47 -11.93
CA GLU A 85 8.01 -0.28 -12.67
C GLU A 85 9.16 -0.16 -11.67
N PHE A 86 10.09 -1.11 -11.73
CA PHE A 86 11.24 -1.14 -10.84
C PHE A 86 12.38 -0.32 -11.45
N LEU A 87 12.53 0.91 -10.99
CA LEU A 87 13.54 1.84 -11.50
C LEU A 87 14.96 1.51 -11.00
N ALA A 88 15.07 1.02 -9.76
CA ALA A 88 16.35 0.73 -9.13
C ALA A 88 16.24 -0.35 -8.05
N PRO A 89 17.36 -1.03 -7.70
CA PRO A 89 17.38 -2.00 -6.62
C PRO A 89 17.11 -1.35 -5.25
N ALA A 90 16.11 -1.89 -4.57
CA ALA A 90 15.65 -1.44 -3.28
C ALA A 90 16.44 -2.17 -2.15
N ARG A 91 17.44 -1.51 -1.56
CA ARG A 91 18.36 -2.11 -0.55
C ARG A 91 18.17 -1.58 0.87
N VAL A 92 17.25 -0.64 1.09
CA VAL A 92 17.07 0.05 2.36
C VAL A 92 15.60 0.05 2.77
N THR A 93 15.26 0.69 3.88
CA THR A 93 13.85 0.87 4.24
C THR A 93 13.18 1.82 3.26
N HIS A 94 12.04 1.42 2.70
CA HIS A 94 11.22 2.28 1.83
C HIS A 94 10.01 2.78 2.59
N VAL A 95 9.69 4.07 2.46
CA VAL A 95 8.45 4.66 2.96
C VAL A 95 7.62 5.11 1.77
N LEU A 96 6.42 4.57 1.67
CA LEU A 96 5.43 4.94 0.67
C LEU A 96 4.39 5.86 1.30
N HIS A 97 4.08 6.95 0.61
CA HIS A 97 2.93 7.80 0.91
C HIS A 97 1.92 7.73 -0.24
N VAL A 98 0.75 7.17 0.04
CA VAL A 98 -0.37 7.20 -0.90
C VAL A 98 -1.15 8.48 -0.67
N ARG A 99 -1.22 9.34 -1.69
CA ARG A 99 -2.07 10.54 -1.71
C ARG A 99 -2.90 10.54 -2.99
N ARG A 100 -4.19 10.83 -2.87
CA ARG A 100 -5.04 11.07 -4.04
C ARG A 100 -4.51 12.30 -4.78
N LYS A 101 -4.10 12.13 -6.05
CA LYS A 101 -4.00 13.24 -7.00
C LYS A 101 -5.27 13.20 -7.84
N VAL A 102 -6.11 14.23 -7.75
CA VAL A 102 -7.24 14.36 -8.68
C VAL A 102 -6.65 14.67 -10.05
N VAL A 103 -6.58 13.67 -10.91
CA VAL A 103 -6.33 13.90 -12.34
C VAL A 103 -7.67 14.33 -12.92
N ARG A 104 -7.77 15.57 -13.40
CA ARG A 104 -8.99 16.04 -14.09
C ARG A 104 -9.29 15.04 -15.21
N PRO A 105 -10.56 14.63 -15.41
CA PRO A 105 -10.91 13.87 -16.59
C PRO A 105 -10.48 14.70 -17.80
N ALA A 106 -9.74 14.08 -18.72
CA ALA A 106 -9.53 14.69 -20.03
C ALA A 106 -10.92 15.03 -20.57
N ALA A 107 -11.16 16.30 -20.86
CA ALA A 107 -12.40 16.72 -21.49
C ALA A 107 -12.56 15.84 -22.74
N ARG A 108 -13.64 15.05 -22.79
CA ARG A 108 -14.02 14.36 -24.01
C ARG A 108 -14.30 15.46 -25.04
N ALA A 109 -13.47 15.53 -26.08
CA ALA A 109 -13.75 16.28 -27.29
C ALA A 109 -14.89 15.60 -28.07
#